data_AF-A0A0B7MJ84-F1
#
_entry.id   AF-A0A0B7MJ84-F1
#
_cell.length_a   1.000
_cell.length_b   1.000
_cell.length_c   1.000
_cell.angle_alpha   90.00
_cell.angle_beta   90.00
_cell.angle_gamma   90.00
#
_symmetry.space_group_name_H-M   'P 1'
#
loop_
_entity.id
_entity.type
_entity.pdbx_description
1 polymer ?
#
loop_
_entity_poly.entity_id
_entity_poly.type
_entity_poly.pdbx_seq_one_letter_code
_entity_poly.pdbx_strand_id
1 'polypeptide(L)' 'MINTADYLTLRSRLKQIARIDSHAGSDGTYQVRSLYFDTPDNQQLMKKINGISKREKISPAFL' A
#
# COMPACT_ATOMS: atom_id res chain seq x y z
N MET A 1 7.92 -10.67 5.75
CA MET A 1 6.53 -10.90 5.28
C MET A 1 5.67 -11.17 6.51
N ILE A 2 4.39 -10.78 6.47
CA ILE A 2 3.40 -11.09 7.51
C ILE A 2 2.55 -12.23 6.96
N ASN A 3 2.46 -13.35 7.68
CA ASN A 3 1.62 -14.48 7.28
C ASN A 3 0.22 -14.39 7.91
N THR A 4 -0.64 -15.37 7.64
CA THR A 4 -2.02 -15.39 8.16
C THR A 4 -2.10 -15.43 9.69
N ALA A 5 -1.21 -16.18 10.35
CA ALA A 5 -1.19 -16.25 11.81
C ALA A 5 -0.74 -14.92 12.45
N ASP A 6 0.27 -14.28 11.86
CA ASP A 6 0.72 -12.94 12.25
C ASP A 6 -0.43 -11.92 12.09
N TYR A 7 -1.14 -11.97 10.95
CA TYR A 7 -2.29 -11.11 10.69
C TYR A 7 -3.38 -11.25 11.75
N LEU A 8 -3.77 -12.49 12.10
CA LEU A 8 -4.81 -12.72 13.12
C LEU A 8 -4.37 -12.22 14.50
N THR A 9 -3.11 -12.45 14.86
CA THR A 9 -2.52 -11.99 16.13
C THR A 9 -2.52 -10.47 16.24
N LEU A 10 -2.04 -9.80 15.18
CA LEU A 10 -2.00 -8.33 15.12
C LEU A 10 -3.40 -7.73 15.14
N ARG A 11 -4.34 -8.29 14.36
CA ARG A 11 -5.73 -7.82 14.32
C ARG A 11 -6.40 -7.91 15.69
N SER A 12 -6.19 -8.99 16.43
CA SER A 12 -6.77 -9.16 17.77
C SER A 12 -6.24 -8.11 18.75
N ARG A 13 -4.92 -7.88 18.75
CA ARG A 13 -4.27 -6.91 19.65
C ARG A 13 -4.62 -5.47 19.31
N LEU A 14 -4.57 -5.08 18.04
CA LEU A 14 -4.83 -3.70 17.61
C LEU A 14 -6.27 -3.27 17.89
N LYS A 15 -7.26 -4.17 17.76
CA LYS A 15 -8.66 -3.89 18.08
C LYS A 15 -8.91 -3.47 19.52
N GLN A 16 -7.99 -3.77 20.45
CA GLN A 16 -8.11 -3.37 21.85
C GLN A 16 -7.71 -1.91 22.09
N ILE A 17 -6.88 -1.33 21.22
CA ILE A 17 -6.30 0.01 21.39
C ILE A 17 -6.67 0.99 20.27
N ALA A 18 -7.21 0.49 19.16
CA ALA A 18 -7.61 1.29 18.01
C ALA A 18 -9.00 0.86 17.50
N ARG A 19 -9.78 1.83 17.04
CA ARG A 19 -11.07 1.59 16.39
C ARG A 19 -10.86 1.34 14.89
N ILE A 20 -11.77 0.57 14.31
CA ILE A 20 -11.85 0.44 12.85
C ILE A 20 -12.24 1.81 12.29
N ASP A 21 -11.52 2.26 11.27
CA ASP A 21 -11.82 3.52 10.59
C ASP A 21 -13.19 3.40 9.87
N SER A 22 -14.01 4.44 10.00
CA SER A 22 -15.36 4.51 9.44
C SER A 22 -15.41 4.49 7.93
N HIS A 23 -14.29 4.76 7.25
CA HIS A 23 -14.18 4.69 5.79
C HIS A 23 -13.85 3.29 5.28
N ALA A 24 -13.55 2.33 6.17
CA ALA A 24 -13.34 0.95 5.78
C ALA A 24 -14.63 0.32 5.25
N GLY A 25 -14.50 -0.72 4.42
CA GLY A 25 -15.63 -1.53 3.96
C GLY A 25 -16.38 -2.18 5.12
N SER A 26 -17.55 -2.78 4.84
CA SER A 26 -18.41 -3.40 5.85
C SER A 26 -17.74 -4.54 6.64
N ASP A 27 -16.69 -5.14 6.10
CA ASP A 27 -15.86 -6.17 6.74
C ASP A 27 -14.62 -5.60 7.48
N GLY A 28 -14.44 -4.28 7.47
CA GLY A 28 -13.30 -3.56 8.03
C GLY A 28 -12.04 -3.63 7.17
N THR A 29 -12.16 -3.89 5.87
CA THR A 29 -11.04 -3.93 4.93
C THR A 29 -11.07 -2.76 3.94
N TYR A 30 -9.93 -2.50 3.29
CA TYR A 30 -9.80 -1.56 2.18
C TYR A 30 -9.39 -2.32 0.93
N GLN A 31 -9.96 -1.93 -0.20
CA GLN A 31 -9.43 -2.30 -1.50
C GLN A 31 -8.65 -1.10 -2.05
N VAL A 32 -7.32 -1.22 -2.11
CA VAL A 32 -6.47 -0.15 -2.65
C VAL A 32 -6.08 -0.47 -4.09
N ARG A 33 -6.32 0.46 -5.01
CA ARG A 33 -5.90 0.37 -6.41
C ARG A 33 -4.86 1.45 -6.70
N SER A 34 -3.78 1.06 -7.36
CA SER A 34 -2.72 1.99 -7.75
C SER A 34 -2.30 1.71 -9.17
N LEU A 35 -2.28 2.75 -10.00
CA LEU A 35 -1.72 2.67 -11.33
C LEU A 35 -0.29 3.22 -11.29
N TYR A 36 0.64 2.50 -11.90
CA TYR A 36 2.01 2.96 -12.06
C TYR A 36 2.22 3.43 -13.49
N PHE A 37 2.77 4.62 -13.65
CA PHE A 37 3.18 5.15 -14.93
C PHE A 37 4.69 4.99 -15.12
N ASP A 38 5.08 4.53 -16.30
CA ASP A 38 6.48 4.44 -16.74
C ASP A 38 6.59 4.74 -18.24
N THR A 39 7.81 4.94 -18.72
CA THR A 39 8.12 5.00 -20.15
C THR A 39 8.31 3.59 -20.70
N PRO A 40 8.24 3.37 -22.04
CA PRO A 40 8.55 2.06 -22.64
C PRO A 40 9.93 1.50 -22.24
N ASP A 41 10.89 2.39 -21.97
CA ASP A 41 12.25 2.03 -21.54
C ASP A 41 12.35 1.75 -20.02
N ASN A 42 11.23 1.75 -19.28
CA ASN A 42 11.18 1.51 -17.83
C ASN A 42 12.06 2.48 -17.01
N GLN A 43 12.16 3.75 -17.42
CA GLN A 43 13.07 4.70 -16.78
C GLN A 43 12.74 4.91 -15.30
N GLN A 44 11.46 4.90 -14.90
CA GLN A 44 11.05 5.10 -13.51
C GLN A 44 11.36 3.87 -12.66
N LEU A 45 11.20 2.66 -13.21
CA LEU A 45 11.67 1.43 -12.59
C LEU A 45 13.18 1.45 -12.37
N MET A 46 13.97 1.79 -13.40
CA MET A 46 15.43 1.80 -13.32
C MET A 46 15.95 2.86 -12.34
N LYS A 47 15.35 4.05 -12.32
CA LYS A 47 15.66 5.08 -11.30
C LYS A 47 15.37 4.58 -9.89
N LYS A 48 14.27 3.84 -9.68
CA LYS A 48 13.89 3.26 -8.38
C LYS A 48 14.93 2.21 -7.93
N ILE A 49 15.33 1.31 -8.82
CA ILE A 49 16.30 0.25 -8.52
C ILE A 49 17.68 0.85 -8.23
N ASN A 50 18.08 1.88 -8.98
CA ASN A 50 19.39 2.52 -8.86
C ASN A 50 19.47 3.60 -7.77
N GLY A 51 18.40 3.84 -6.99
CA GLY A 51 18.42 4.74 -5.83
C GLY A 51 18.62 6.23 -6.15
N ILE A 52 18.27 6.68 -7.37
CA ILE A 52 18.49 8.07 -7.79
C ILE A 52 17.53 9.01 -7.03
N SER A 53 18.06 9.99 -6.29
CA SER A 53 17.32 10.73 -5.24
C SER A 53 16.33 11.80 -5.73
N LYS A 54 16.44 12.29 -6.97
CA LYS A 54 15.45 13.20 -7.58
C LYS A 54 14.41 12.39 -8.35
N ARG A 55 13.35 11.97 -7.66
CA ARG A 55 12.24 11.22 -8.26
C ARG A 55 10.92 11.97 -8.11
N GLU A 56 10.22 12.11 -9.23
CA GLU A 56 8.78 12.39 -9.24
C GLU A 56 8.01 11.07 -9.15
N LYS A 57 7.22 10.89 -8.07
CA LYS A 57 6.29 9.74 -7.95
C LYS A 57 4.98 10.11 -8.63
N ILE A 58 4.75 9.58 -9.82
CA ILE A 58 3.50 9.74 -10.55
C ILE A 58 2.70 8.45 -10.40
N SER A 59 1.68 8.48 -9.54
CA SER A 59 0.75 7.37 -9.33
C SER A 59 -0.61 7.97 -8.96
N PRO A 60 -1.64 7.85 -9.80
CA PRO A 60 -2.98 8.30 -9.46
C PRO A 60 -3.56 7.29 -8.46
N ALA A 61 -4.08 7.83 -7.37
CA ALA A 61 -4.86 7.05 -6.42
C ALA A 61 -6.30 6.99 -6.96
N PHE A 62 -6.78 5.77 -7.23
CA PHE A 62 -8.19 5.54 -7.52
C PHE A 62 -8.82 4.97 -6.24
N LEU A 63 -9.87 5.65 -5.77
CA LEU A 63 -10.67 5.24 -4.61
C LEU A 63 -11.52 4.00 -4.94
#